data_AF-A0A7V1H749-F1
#
_entry.id   AF-A0A7V1H749-F1
#
_cell.length_a   1.000
_cell.length_b   1.000
_cell.length_c   1.000
_cell.angle_alpha   90.00
_cell.angle_beta   90.00
_cell.angle_gamma   90.00
#
_symmetry.space_group_name_H-M   'P 1'
#
loop_
_entity.id
_entity.type
_entity.pdbx_description
1 polymer ?
#
loop_
_entity_poly.entity_id
_entity_poly.type
_entity_poly.pdbx_seq_one_letter_code
_entity_poly.pdbx_strand_id
1 'polypeptide(L)'
;MKVDFDITMTLIANTLYKVLASNFKLFSKAKPKTVYRSFVEGRAKIVITPKIVKVTYGKKSFNPAIMNFVKSLPTLNVPWTDNRLLEYSFE
;
A
#
# COMPACT_ATOMS: atom_id res chain seq x y z
N MET A 1 0.69 11.50 -28.57
CA MET A 1 0.95 12.27 -27.33
C MET A 1 0.14 11.79 -26.12
N LYS A 2 -1.21 11.76 -26.15
CA LYS A 2 -1.98 11.23 -24.99
C LYS A 2 -1.88 9.70 -24.83
N VAL A 3 -1.88 8.98 -25.95
CA VAL A 3 -1.81 7.50 -25.99
C VAL A 3 -0.47 6.97 -25.46
N ASP A 4 0.63 7.64 -25.81
CA ASP A 4 1.98 7.22 -25.39
C ASP A 4 2.15 7.31 -23.86
N PHE A 5 1.53 8.31 -23.24
CA PHE A 5 1.52 8.47 -21.79
C PHE A 5 0.69 7.38 -21.10
N ASP A 6 -0.50 7.08 -21.61
CA ASP A 6 -1.37 6.03 -21.04
C ASP A 6 -0.70 4.64 -21.08
N ILE A 7 -0.01 4.34 -22.18
CA ILE A 7 0.78 3.09 -22.33
C ILE A 7 1.92 3.06 -21.31
N THR A 8 2.67 4.17 -21.20
CA THR A 8 3.81 4.27 -20.26
C THR A 8 3.33 4.11 -18.82
N MET A 9 2.25 4.79 -18.44
CA MET A 9 1.68 4.72 -17.10
C MET A 9 1.17 3.32 -16.77
N THR A 10 0.59 2.61 -17.74
CA THR A 10 0.17 1.21 -17.59
C THR A 10 1.37 0.29 -17.34
N LEU A 11 2.48 0.48 -18.05
CA LEU A 11 3.70 -0.31 -17.86
C LEU A 11 4.35 -0.07 -16.49
N ILE A 12 4.40 1.20 -16.06
CA ILE A 12 4.87 1.57 -14.72
C ILE A 12 4.00 0.91 -13.66
N ALA A 13 2.67 1.03 -13.76
CA ALA A 13 1.75 0.39 -12.83
C ALA A 13 1.97 -1.13 -12.76
N ASN A 14 2.10 -1.81 -13.90
CA ASN A 14 2.37 -3.24 -13.94
C ASN A 14 3.68 -3.62 -13.23
N THR A 15 4.73 -2.81 -13.41
CA THR A 15 6.02 -3.02 -12.75
C THR A 15 5.91 -2.83 -11.24
N LEU A 16 5.23 -1.77 -10.78
CA LEU A 16 4.99 -1.53 -9.36
C LEU A 16 4.20 -2.67 -8.71
N TYR A 17 3.17 -3.18 -9.38
CA TYR A 17 2.41 -4.33 -8.88
C TYR A 17 3.26 -5.61 -8.81
N LYS A 18 4.18 -5.84 -9.75
CA LYS A 18 5.13 -6.96 -9.68
C LYS A 18 6.11 -6.83 -8.52
N VAL A 19 6.64 -5.63 -8.29
CA VAL A 19 7.52 -5.36 -7.14
C VAL A 19 6.75 -5.61 -5.84
N LEU A 20 5.54 -5.06 -5.70
CA LEU A 20 4.70 -5.31 -4.53
C LEU A 20 4.44 -6.81 -4.32
N ALA A 21 4.05 -7.52 -5.38
CA ALA A 21 3.79 -8.96 -5.34
C ALA A 21 5.01 -9.79 -4.93
N SER A 22 6.22 -9.36 -5.31
CA SER A 22 7.48 -10.06 -4.97
C SER A 22 7.78 -10.07 -3.47
N ASN A 23 7.23 -9.13 -2.70
CA ASN A 23 7.34 -9.11 -1.24
C ASN A 23 6.55 -10.24 -0.57
N PHE A 24 5.69 -10.95 -1.32
CA PHE A 24 4.84 -12.02 -0.80
C PHE A 24 5.03 -13.29 -1.61
N LYS A 25 5.65 -14.33 -1.02
CA LYS A 25 5.99 -15.59 -1.70
C LYS A 25 4.81 -16.21 -2.46
N LEU A 26 3.61 -16.20 -1.86
CA LEU A 26 2.37 -16.73 -2.45
C LEU A 26 1.86 -15.92 -3.65
N PHE A 27 2.23 -14.65 -3.76
CA PHE A 27 1.71 -13.73 -4.77
C PHE A 27 2.73 -13.33 -5.84
N SER A 28 3.97 -13.84 -5.78
CA SER A 28 5.04 -13.53 -6.75
C SER A 28 4.64 -13.65 -8.23
N LYS A 29 3.72 -14.57 -8.57
CA LYS A 29 3.18 -14.77 -9.93
C LYS A 29 1.75 -14.23 -10.11
N ALA A 30 1.21 -13.51 -9.14
CA ALA A 30 -0.15 -12.98 -9.18
C ALA A 30 -0.29 -11.84 -10.19
N LYS A 31 -1.46 -11.76 -10.82
CA LYS A 31 -1.80 -10.65 -11.73
C LYS A 31 -2.02 -9.36 -10.93
N PRO A 32 -1.74 -8.17 -11.50
CA PRO A 32 -1.95 -6.88 -10.83
C PRO A 32 -3.35 -6.73 -10.20
N LYS A 33 -4.41 -7.18 -10.88
CA LYS A 33 -5.78 -7.13 -10.36
C LYS A 33 -5.97 -7.95 -9.08
N THR A 34 -5.30 -9.10 -8.96
CA THR A 34 -5.33 -9.93 -7.76
C THR A 34 -4.57 -9.24 -6.63
N VAL A 35 -3.38 -8.72 -6.93
CA VAL A 35 -2.56 -7.97 -5.96
C VAL A 35 -3.34 -6.76 -5.43
N TYR A 36 -3.97 -5.99 -6.31
CA TYR A 36 -4.84 -4.88 -5.94
C TYR A 36 -5.94 -5.33 -4.96
N ARG A 37 -6.74 -6.34 -5.32
CA ARG A 37 -7.84 -6.83 -4.47
C ARG A 37 -7.38 -7.39 -3.12
N SER A 38 -6.19 -7.97 -3.06
CA SER A 38 -5.66 -8.60 -1.86
C SER A 38 -4.96 -7.61 -0.92
N PHE A 39 -4.29 -6.59 -1.47
CA PHE A 39 -3.38 -5.72 -0.71
C PHE A 39 -3.79 -4.25 -0.67
N VAL A 40 -4.38 -3.74 -1.74
CA VAL A 40 -4.66 -2.30 -1.91
C VAL A 40 -6.14 -2.00 -1.67
N GLU A 41 -7.02 -2.87 -2.17
CA GLU A 41 -8.48 -2.75 -2.00
C GLU A 41 -8.86 -3.12 -0.57
N GLY A 42 -8.96 -2.10 0.28
CA GLY A 42 -9.33 -2.27 1.68
C GLY A 42 -10.02 -1.03 2.23
N ARG A 43 -10.71 -1.22 3.35
CA ARG A 43 -11.17 -0.09 4.16
C ARG A 43 -10.09 0.20 5.19
N ALA A 44 -9.75 1.48 5.34
CA ALA A 44 -8.91 1.96 6.40
C ALA A 44 -9.53 3.21 7.02
N LYS A 45 -9.41 3.34 8.34
CA LYS A 45 -9.77 4.55 9.07
C LYS A 45 -8.51 5.39 9.24
N ILE A 46 -8.55 6.62 8.76
CA ILE A 46 -7.44 7.56 8.87
C ILE A 46 -7.78 8.59 9.94
N VAL A 47 -6.90 8.75 10.92
CA VAL A 47 -7.00 9.78 11.96
C VAL A 47 -5.75 10.63 11.90
N ILE A 48 -5.92 11.91 11.59
CA ILE A 48 -4.83 12.88 11.56
C ILE A 48 -4.86 13.66 12.87
N THR A 49 -3.75 13.63 13.61
CA THR A 49 -3.53 14.38 14.83
C THR A 49 -2.41 15.40 14.60
N PRO A 50 -2.12 16.31 15.54
CA PRO A 50 -1.03 17.27 15.37
C PRO A 50 0.34 16.65 15.10
N LYS A 51 0.62 15.44 15.63
CA LYS A 51 1.95 14.79 15.53
C LYS A 51 1.98 13.59 14.59
N ILE A 52 0.87 12.88 14.45
CA ILE A 52 0.83 11.60 13.71
C ILE A 52 -0.34 11.53 12.73
N VAL A 53 -0.12 10.80 11.65
CA VAL A 53 -1.16 10.28 10.76
C VAL A 53 -1.32 8.80 11.09
N LYS A 54 -2.42 8.44 11.75
CA LYS A 54 -2.71 7.06 12.12
C LYS A 54 -3.62 6.42 11.07
N VAL A 55 -3.15 5.34 10.45
CA VAL A 55 -3.90 4.54 9.48
C VAL A 55 -4.27 3.21 10.12
N THR A 56 -5.56 3.02 10.38
CA THR A 56 -6.08 1.77 10.93
C THR A 56 -6.69 0.92 9.82
N TYR A 57 -6.08 -0.21 9.50
CA TYR A 57 -6.61 -1.15 8.51
C TYR A 57 -7.82 -1.92 9.07
N GLY A 58 -8.87 -2.10 8.26
CA GLY A 58 -10.08 -2.85 8.64
C GLY A 58 -10.01 -4.35 8.32
N LYS A 59 -10.84 -5.17 8.99
CA LYS A 59 -10.82 -6.66 9.03
C LYS A 59 -10.58 -7.41 7.71
N LYS A 60 -10.97 -6.86 6.56
CA LYS A 60 -10.77 -7.51 5.24
C LYS A 60 -9.29 -7.49 4.79
N SER A 61 -8.50 -6.54 5.27
CA SER A 61 -7.07 -6.39 4.93
C SER A 61 -6.14 -7.22 5.85
N PHE A 62 -6.70 -8.07 6.72
CA PHE A 62 -5.99 -8.85 7.74
C PHE A 62 -5.40 -10.17 7.24
N ASN A 63 -4.76 -10.14 6.09
CA ASN A 63 -3.87 -11.26 5.79
C ASN A 63 -2.61 -11.09 6.66
N PRO A 64 -2.20 -12.08 7.48
CA PRO A 64 -0.97 -12.03 8.27
C PRO A 64 0.25 -11.56 7.47
N ALA A 65 0.27 -11.85 6.16
CA ALA A 65 1.27 -11.35 5.22
C ALA A 65 1.38 -9.81 5.21
N ILE A 66 0.26 -9.10 5.16
CA ILE A 66 0.19 -7.63 5.11
C ILE A 66 0.65 -7.03 6.42
N MET A 67 0.21 -7.61 7.54
CA MET A 67 0.61 -7.13 8.86
C MET A 67 2.13 -7.22 9.03
N ASN A 68 2.75 -8.32 8.61
CA ASN A 68 4.20 -8.50 8.69
C ASN A 68 4.93 -7.52 7.77
N PHE A 69 4.44 -7.33 6.54
CA PHE A 69 5.00 -6.36 5.60
C PHE A 69 4.93 -4.92 6.14
N VAL A 70 3.76 -4.48 6.59
CA VAL A 70 3.56 -3.13 7.13
C VAL A 70 4.39 -2.89 8.39
N LYS A 71 4.53 -3.89 9.27
CA LYS A 71 5.43 -3.82 10.44
C LYS A 71 6.91 -3.74 10.06
N SER A 72 7.30 -4.26 8.89
CA SER A 72 8.68 -4.18 8.40
C SER A 72 9.02 -2.85 7.74
N LEU A 73 8.02 -2.02 7.45
CA LEU A 73 8.26 -0.71 6.84
C LEU A 73 8.96 0.22 7.84
N PRO A 74 9.89 1.06 7.35
CA PRO A 74 10.51 2.08 8.19
C PRO A 74 9.46 3.09 8.64
N THR A 75 9.75 3.78 9.74
CA THR A 75 8.98 4.96 10.13
C THR A 75 9.08 6.01 9.03
N LEU A 76 7.92 6.47 8.55
CA LEU A 76 7.83 7.44 7.47
C LEU A 76 7.22 8.73 8.00
N ASN A 77 7.82 9.86 7.67
CA ASN A 77 7.18 11.16 7.86
C ASN A 77 6.48 11.56 6.55
N VAL A 78 5.28 12.13 6.68
CA VAL A 78 4.47 12.55 5.54
C VAL A 78 4.73 14.05 5.30
N PRO A 79 5.49 14.44 4.26
CA PRO A 79 5.99 15.81 4.13
C PRO A 79 4.87 16.85 3.95
N TRP A 80 3.81 16.46 3.25
CA TRP A 80 2.66 17.33 2.95
C TRP A 80 1.64 17.41 4.10
N THR A 81 1.90 16.78 5.25
CA THR A 81 1.05 16.88 6.45
C THR A 81 1.86 17.43 7.62
N ASP A 82 2.61 18.51 7.42
CA ASP A 82 3.48 19.12 8.45
C ASP A 82 4.54 18.14 9.00
N ASN A 83 5.03 17.26 8.13
CA ASN A 83 6.02 16.23 8.47
C ASN A 83 5.58 15.30 9.62
N ARG A 84 4.27 15.05 9.76
CA ARG A 84 3.71 14.14 10.76
C ARG A 84 4.16 12.71 10.53
N LEU A 85 4.36 11.97 11.62
CA LEU A 85 4.80 10.58 11.59
C LEU A 85 3.64 9.66 11.19
N LEU A 86 3.90 8.73 10.28
CA LEU A 86 2.92 7.76 9.81
C LEU A 86 2.93 6.52 10.71
N GLU A 87 1.80 6.25 11.34
CA GLU A 87 1.61 5.06 12.17
C GLU A 87 0.56 4.14 11.57
N TYR A 88 0.84 2.84 11.63
CA TYR A 88 -0.06 1.81 11.15
C TYR A 88 -0.68 1.05 12.32
N SER A 89 -1.99 0.84 12.26
CA SER A 89 -2.75 0.09 13.26
C SER A 89 -3.73 -0.86 12.58
N PHE A 90 -4.25 -1.81 13.33
CA PHE A 90 -5.08 -2.91 12.82
C PHE A 90 -6.25 -3.11 13.82
N GLU A 91 -7.50 -3.04 13.36
CA GLU A 91 -8.75 -3.44 14.07
C GLU A 91 -9.02 -4.96 14.26
#